data_AF-T0T274-F1
#
_entry.id   AF-T0T274-F1
#
_cell.length_a   1.000
_cell.length_b   1.000
_cell.length_c   1.000
_cell.angle_alpha   90.00
_cell.angle_beta   90.00
_cell.angle_gamma   90.00
#
_symmetry.space_group_name_H-M   'P 1'
#
loop_
_entity.id
_entity.type
_entity.pdbx_description
1 polymer ?
#
loop_
_entity_poly.entity_id
_entity_poly.type
_entity_poly.pdbx_seq_one_letter_code
_entity_poly.pdbx_strand_id
1 'polypeptide(L)'
;MIENQESIQLINTAIIKGKEKKIDTTYEDRLSKACQSTAIKAISNAISQLAESEKISYDQAAIQIVETIKELDKVWTDYVLMEGINNIKRMLKDNQGQNHH
;
A
#
# COMPACT_ATOMS: atom_id res chain seq x y z
N MET A 1 49.28 -13.11 18.50
CA MET A 1 47.94 -12.78 19.03
C MET A 1 47.17 -11.75 18.17
N ILE A 2 47.58 -11.46 16.93
CA ILE A 2 46.97 -10.42 16.08
C ILE A 2 45.92 -11.02 15.11
N GLU A 3 46.12 -12.24 14.62
CA GLU A 3 45.22 -12.92 13.65
C GLU A 3 43.80 -13.15 14.17
N ASN A 4 43.63 -13.34 15.49
CA ASN A 4 42.33 -13.61 16.09
C ASN A 4 41.46 -12.34 16.14
N GLN A 5 42.06 -11.15 16.30
CA GLN A 5 41.29 -9.90 16.36
C GLN A 5 40.79 -9.49 14.98
N GLU A 6 41.59 -9.62 13.91
CA GLU A 6 41.13 -9.37 12.54
C GLU A 6 40.03 -10.35 12.12
N SER A 7 40.18 -11.63 12.47
CA SER A 7 39.16 -12.65 12.22
C SER A 7 37.86 -12.35 12.97
N ILE A 8 37.94 -11.95 14.24
CA ILE A 8 36.78 -11.54 15.05
C ILE A 8 36.15 -10.26 14.48
N GLN A 9 36.95 -9.31 13.98
CA GLN A 9 36.45 -8.07 13.40
C GLN A 9 35.73 -8.33 12.08
N LEU A 10 36.26 -9.19 11.21
CA LEU A 10 35.61 -9.63 9.98
C LEU A 10 34.29 -10.37 10.28
N ILE A 11 34.27 -11.26 11.28
CA ILE A 11 33.07 -11.98 11.71
C ILE A 11 32.05 -10.99 12.29
N ASN A 12 32.46 -10.05 13.13
CA ASN A 12 31.57 -9.04 13.70
C ASN A 12 31.01 -8.11 12.62
N THR A 13 31.82 -7.70 11.64
CA THR A 13 31.36 -6.95 10.47
C THR A 13 30.39 -7.77 9.63
N ALA A 14 30.62 -9.07 9.43
CA ALA A 14 29.70 -9.95 8.70
C ALA A 14 28.38 -10.16 9.46
N ILE A 15 28.41 -10.28 10.79
CA ILE A 15 27.23 -10.38 11.66
C ILE A 15 26.45 -9.06 11.66
N ILE A 16 27.14 -7.92 11.76
CA ILE A 16 26.51 -6.59 11.71
C ILE A 16 25.89 -6.36 10.33
N LYS A 17 26.62 -6.59 9.23
CA LYS A 17 26.06 -6.50 7.86
C LYS A 17 24.93 -7.50 7.61
N GLY A 18 25.02 -8.71 8.17
CA GLY A 18 23.97 -9.72 8.12
C GLY A 18 22.72 -9.35 8.94
N LYS A 19 22.89 -8.57 10.01
CA LYS A 19 21.81 -8.00 10.83
C LYS A 19 21.26 -6.68 10.25
N GLU A 20 22.07 -5.88 9.55
CA GLU A 20 21.63 -4.70 8.78
C GLU A 20 20.77 -5.12 7.58
N LYS A 21 21.08 -6.24 6.91
CA LYS A 21 20.18 -6.86 5.91
C LYS A 21 18.84 -7.34 6.51
N LYS A 22 18.75 -7.50 7.83
CA LYS A 22 17.51 -7.81 8.58
C LYS A 22 16.75 -6.56 9.04
N ILE A 23 17.25 -5.35 8.79
CA ILE A 23 16.43 -4.13 8.82
C ILE A 23 15.63 -4.13 7.49
N ASP A 24 14.55 -4.91 7.50
CA ASP A 24 13.38 -4.83 6.62
C ASP A 24 13.60 -4.31 5.18
N THR A 25 14.57 -4.91 4.47
CA THR A 25 14.81 -4.68 3.03
C THR A 25 13.56 -4.95 2.19
N THR A 26 12.58 -5.68 2.74
CA THR A 26 11.26 -5.91 2.17
C THR A 26 10.43 -4.64 1.98
N TYR A 27 10.49 -3.63 2.85
CA TYR A 27 9.70 -2.40 2.63
C TYR A 27 10.30 -1.50 1.57
N GLU A 28 11.61 -1.27 1.62
CA GLU A 28 12.32 -0.48 0.60
C GLU A 28 12.23 -1.14 -0.77
N ASP A 29 12.39 -2.47 -0.86
CA ASP A 29 12.22 -3.20 -2.12
C ASP A 29 10.79 -3.14 -2.63
N ARG A 30 9.78 -3.26 -1.76
CA ARG A 30 8.37 -3.16 -2.16
C ARG A 30 8.03 -1.75 -2.65
N LEU A 31 8.52 -0.71 -1.96
CA LEU A 31 8.35 0.68 -2.37
C LEU A 31 9.05 0.95 -3.70
N SER A 32 10.31 0.53 -3.82
CA SER A 32 11.11 0.66 -5.04
C SER A 32 10.44 -0.01 -6.23
N LYS A 33 9.97 -1.26 -6.07
CA LYS A 33 9.23 -1.98 -7.12
C LYS A 33 7.92 -1.28 -7.49
N ALA A 34 7.18 -0.73 -6.51
CA ALA A 34 5.97 0.02 -6.78
C ALA A 34 6.28 1.28 -7.60
N CYS A 35 7.28 2.08 -7.18
CA CYS A 35 7.73 3.30 -7.86
C CYS A 35 8.27 3.05 -9.26
N GLN A 36 8.91 1.90 -9.51
CA GLN A 36 9.46 1.52 -10.81
C GLN A 36 8.42 0.88 -11.75
N SER A 37 7.20 0.65 -11.28
CA SER A 37 6.17 -0.01 -12.07
C SER A 37 5.74 0.82 -13.29
N THR A 38 5.32 0.13 -14.35
CA THR A 38 4.71 0.76 -15.52
C THR A 38 3.44 1.55 -15.15
N ALA A 39 2.73 1.12 -14.10
CA ALA A 39 1.57 1.83 -13.58
C ALA A 39 1.94 3.23 -13.07
N ILE A 40 3.06 3.39 -12.34
CA ILE A 40 3.53 4.70 -11.89
C ILE A 40 3.92 5.60 -13.08
N LYS A 41 4.49 5.04 -14.15
CA LYS A 41 4.75 5.80 -15.38
C LYS A 41 3.46 6.30 -16.03
N ALA A 42 2.43 5.46 -16.11
CA ALA A 42 1.12 5.87 -16.63
C ALA A 42 0.47 6.94 -15.75
N ILE A 43 0.56 6.81 -14.43
CA ILE A 43 0.08 7.82 -13.47
C ILE A 43 0.84 9.14 -13.65
N SER A 44 2.16 9.10 -13.86
CA SER A 44 2.96 10.30 -14.14
C SER A 44 2.46 11.05 -15.38
N ASN A 45 2.10 10.32 -16.46
CA ASN A 45 1.53 10.94 -17.65
C ASN A 45 0.15 11.55 -17.38
N ALA A 46 -0.68 10.87 -16.59
CA ALA A 46 -1.99 11.38 -16.18
C ALA A 46 -1.86 12.66 -15.32
N ILE A 47 -0.86 12.73 -14.44
CA ILE A 47 -0.53 13.95 -13.67
C ILE A 47 -0.19 15.09 -14.63
N SER A 48 0.65 14.84 -15.64
CA SER A 48 1.01 15.86 -16.62
C SER A 48 -0.20 16.36 -17.43
N GLN A 49 -1.04 15.44 -17.89
CA GLN A 49 -2.26 15.77 -18.63
C GLN A 49 -3.25 16.57 -17.76
N LEU A 50 -3.42 16.19 -16.50
CA LEU A 50 -4.30 16.89 -15.57
C LEU A 50 -3.79 18.29 -15.25
N ALA A 51 -2.48 18.45 -15.00
CA ALA A 51 -1.86 19.74 -14.77
C ALA A 51 -2.07 20.70 -15.94
N GLU A 52 -1.93 20.20 -17.18
CA GLU A 52 -2.17 20.99 -18.39
C GLU A 52 -3.65 21.34 -18.57
N SER A 53 -4.55 20.36 -18.40
CA SER A 53 -6.00 20.53 -18.55
C SER A 53 -6.58 21.55 -17.57
N GLU A 54 -6.21 21.43 -16.30
CA GLU A 54 -6.75 22.26 -15.21
C GLU A 54 -5.93 23.54 -14.98
N LYS A 55 -4.81 23.71 -15.69
CA LYS A 55 -3.87 24.83 -15.53
C LYS A 55 -3.37 24.98 -14.08
N ILE A 56 -3.01 23.86 -13.46
CA ILE A 56 -2.48 23.78 -12.10
C ILE A 56 -1.02 23.28 -12.10
N SER A 57 -0.34 23.35 -10.95
CA SER A 57 1.02 22.80 -10.87
C SER A 57 1.00 21.26 -10.91
N TYR A 58 2.11 20.65 -11.35
CA TYR A 58 2.28 19.19 -11.32
C TYR A 58 2.06 18.61 -9.91
N ASP A 59 2.53 19.32 -8.88
CA ASP A 59 2.34 18.92 -7.48
C ASP A 59 0.85 18.91 -7.09
N GLN A 60 0.10 19.93 -7.50
CA GLN A 60 -1.34 20.01 -7.25
C GLN A 60 -2.10 18.89 -7.98
N ALA A 61 -1.77 18.63 -9.25
CA ALA A 61 -2.35 17.52 -10.01
C ALA A 61 -2.03 16.15 -9.40
N ALA A 62 -0.80 15.96 -8.90
CA ALA A 62 -0.40 14.73 -8.22
C ALA A 62 -1.19 14.50 -6.93
N ILE A 63 -1.35 15.54 -6.11
CA ILE A 63 -2.16 15.48 -4.88
C ILE A 63 -3.60 15.09 -5.23
N GLN A 64 -4.20 15.77 -6.21
CA GLN A 64 -5.59 15.55 -6.62
C GLN A 64 -5.83 14.11 -7.11
N ILE A 65 -4.93 13.55 -7.93
CA ILE A 65 -5.03 12.17 -8.40
C ILE A 65 -4.95 11.18 -7.23
N VAL A 66 -3.98 11.36 -6.32
CA VAL A 66 -3.80 10.47 -5.17
C VAL A 66 -5.00 10.53 -4.23
N GLU A 67 -5.54 11.71 -3.95
CA GLU A 67 -6.74 11.89 -3.11
C GLU A 67 -7.97 11.25 -3.75
N THR A 68 -8.15 11.42 -5.07
CA THR A 68 -9.27 10.81 -5.80
C THR A 68 -9.23 9.28 -5.71
N ILE A 69 -8.06 8.66 -5.87
CA ILE A 69 -7.91 7.20 -5.77
C ILE A 69 -8.20 6.72 -4.33
N LYS A 70 -7.73 7.44 -3.32
CA LYS A 70 -8.00 7.11 -1.91
C LYS A 70 -9.48 7.19 -1.56
N GLU A 71 -10.16 8.24 -2.02
CA GLU A 71 -11.59 8.38 -1.80
C GLU A 71 -12.37 7.26 -2.50
N LEU A 72 -11.97 6.88 -3.71
CA LEU A 72 -12.57 5.75 -4.42
C LEU A 72 -12.45 4.44 -3.63
N ASP A 73 -11.26 4.14 -3.08
CA ASP A 73 -11.03 2.94 -2.25
C ASP A 73 -11.90 2.93 -0.98
N LYS A 74 -12.05 4.10 -0.35
CA LYS A 74 -12.93 4.29 0.80
C LYS A 74 -14.40 4.06 0.45
N VAL A 75 -14.88 4.67 -0.63
CA VAL A 75 -16.26 4.49 -1.12
C VAL A 75 -16.56 3.03 -1.39
N TRP A 76 -15.62 2.30 -2.00
CA TRP A 76 -15.76 0.86 -2.22
C TRP A 76 -15.82 0.06 -0.93
N THR A 77 -14.97 0.40 0.05
CA THR A 77 -14.99 -0.24 1.37
C THR A 77 -16.33 -0.04 2.06
N ASP A 78 -16.85 1.19 2.07
CA ASP A 78 -18.15 1.52 2.66
C ASP A 78 -19.30 0.78 1.95
N TYR A 79 -19.25 0.70 0.62
CA TYR A 79 -20.23 -0.04 -0.17
C TYR A 79 -20.24 -1.54 0.17
N VAL A 80 -19.08 -2.19 0.20
CA VAL A 80 -18.97 -3.62 0.54
C VAL A 80 -19.45 -3.89 1.97
N LEU A 81 -19.13 -3.01 2.92
CA LEU A 81 -19.63 -3.11 4.28
C LEU A 81 -21.15 -3.00 4.33
N MET A 82 -21.74 -2.06 3.60
CA MET A 82 -23.18 -1.88 3.54
C MET A 82 -23.90 -3.10 2.92
N GLU A 83 -23.34 -3.68 1.87
CA GLU A 83 -23.83 -4.93 1.27
C GLU A 83 -23.73 -6.12 2.24
N GLY A 84 -22.62 -6.23 2.98
CA GLY A 84 -22.46 -7.22 4.04
C GLY A 84 -23.50 -7.08 5.15
N ILE A 85 -23.77 -5.85 5.59
CA ILE A 85 -24.81 -5.54 6.57
C ILE A 85 -26.20 -5.91 6.04
N ASN A 86 -26.49 -5.60 4.77
CA ASN A 86 -27.76 -5.95 4.14
C ASN A 86 -27.96 -7.47 4.08
N ASN A 87 -26.90 -8.23 3.78
CA ASN A 87 -26.95 -9.69 3.79
C ASN A 87 -27.23 -10.25 5.20
N ILE A 88 -26.56 -9.73 6.23
CA ILE A 88 -26.81 -10.14 7.63
C ILE A 88 -28.26 -9.81 8.04
N LYS A 89 -28.75 -8.62 7.71
CA LYS A 89 -30.15 -8.22 7.99
C LYS A 89 -31.16 -9.16 7.31
N ARG A 90 -30.89 -9.58 6.07
CA ARG A 90 -31.73 -10.55 5.35
C ARG A 90 -31.75 -11.90 6.08
N MET A 91 -30.58 -12.45 6.43
CA MET A 91 -30.49 -13.71 7.17
C MET A 91 -31.23 -13.66 8.52
N LEU A 92 -31.15 -12.54 9.24
CA LEU A 92 -31.88 -12.36 10.50
C LEU A 92 -33.39 -12.31 10.31
N LYS A 93 -33.88 -11.65 9.25
CA LYS A 93 -35.31 -11.63 8.92
C LYS A 93 -35.83 -13.00 8.49
N ASP A 94 -35.05 -13.74 7.69
CA ASP A 94 -35.42 -15.08 7.23
C ASP A 94 -35.50 -16.07 8.40
N ASN A 95 -34.59 -15.97 9.38
CA ASN A 95 -34.63 -16.79 10.60
C ASN A 95 -35.80 -16.45 11.53
N GLN A 96 -36.27 -15.20 11.56
CA GLN A 96 -37.45 -14.83 12.36
C GLN A 96 -38.76 -15.39 11.77
N GLY A 97 -38.81 -15.62 10.45
CA GLY A 97 -39.95 -16.25 9.78
C GLY A 97 -40.10 -17.75 10.05
N GLN A 98 -39.03 -18.45 10.45
CA GLN A 98 -39.06 -19.89 10.74
C GLN A 98 -39.49 -20.23 12.18
N ASN A 99 -39.41 -19.29 13.11
CA ASN A 99 -39.80 -19.50 14.52
C ASN A 99 -41.28 -19.19 14.82
N HIS A 100 -42.13 -19.00 13.79
CA HIS A 100 -43.58 -18.75 13.92
C HIS A 100 -44.42 -19.79 13.16
N HIS A 101 -43.91 -21.02 12.97
CA HIS A 101 -44.70 -22.18 12.55
C HIS A 101 -44.59 -23.30 13.58
#